data_AF-A0A3B9FZI9-F1
#
_entry.id   AF-A0A3B9FZI9-F1
#
_cell.length_a   1.000
_cell.length_b   1.000
_cell.length_c   1.000
_cell.angle_alpha   90.00
_cell.angle_beta   90.00
_cell.angle_gamma   90.00
#
_symmetry.space_group_name_H-M   'P 1'
#
loop_
_entity.id
_entity.type
_entity.pdbx_description
1 polymer ?
#
loop_
_entity_poly.entity_id
_entity_poly.type
_entity_poly.pdbx_seq_one_letter_code
_entity_poly.pdbx_strand_id
1 'polypeptide(L)'
;MGYIVFQTDFGGHSSGSMAGVCRIVDPSLKIFELTHSVPKFDVETAGKNLVEVIPFWPAGTVFVSVVDPGVGTPRKACAAKTKSGHYIVTPDNGILDIVNRELEIESVHEIDQSVNRFKGNHWSEESEIFHGRDVFAYTGAKLASGKIDIDGAGPEYPVTEIVSYEK
;
A
#
# COMPACT_ATOMS: atom_id res chain seq x y z
N MET A 1 -12.90 -5.34 -12.99
CA MET A 1 -13.30 -5.48 -11.58
C MET A 1 -12.02 -5.73 -10.78
N GLY A 2 -11.61 -4.78 -9.94
CA GLY A 2 -10.35 -4.85 -9.19
C GLY A 2 -10.50 -5.43 -7.78
N TYR A 3 -9.40 -5.95 -7.25
CA TYR A 3 -9.29 -6.50 -5.89
C TYR A 3 -8.33 -5.64 -5.06
N ILE A 4 -8.76 -5.26 -3.86
CA ILE A 4 -7.92 -4.62 -2.85
C ILE A 4 -7.93 -5.47 -1.59
N VAL A 5 -6.75 -5.71 -1.03
CA VAL A 5 -6.55 -6.46 0.21
C VAL A 5 -5.79 -5.58 1.20
N PHE A 6 -6.36 -5.36 2.39
CA PHE A 6 -5.75 -4.50 3.40
C PHE A 6 -5.06 -5.29 4.52
N GLN A 7 -3.90 -4.80 4.96
CA GLN A 7 -3.43 -5.08 6.32
C GLN A 7 -2.92 -3.83 7.04
N THR A 8 -3.10 -3.78 8.36
CA THR A 8 -2.72 -2.63 9.21
C THR A 8 -2.38 -3.06 10.64
N ASP A 9 -1.78 -2.16 11.41
CA ASP A 9 -1.49 -2.34 12.84
C ASP A 9 -2.31 -1.44 13.81
N PHE A 10 -3.26 -0.66 13.27
CA PHE A 10 -4.05 0.33 14.02
C PHE A 10 -5.56 0.01 14.17
N GLY A 11 -5.98 -1.23 13.86
CA GLY A 11 -7.35 -1.71 14.10
C GLY A 11 -8.45 -1.17 13.15
N GLY A 12 -9.68 -1.62 13.38
CA GLY A 12 -10.77 -1.58 12.38
C GLY A 12 -11.51 -0.25 12.17
N HIS A 13 -11.49 0.70 13.11
CA HIS A 13 -12.18 1.99 12.91
C HIS A 13 -11.54 2.79 11.76
N SER A 14 -10.21 2.82 11.74
CA SER A 14 -9.41 3.52 10.75
C SER A 14 -9.50 2.86 9.37
N SER A 15 -9.60 1.52 9.29
CA SER A 15 -9.74 0.81 8.01
C SER A 15 -11.09 1.03 7.33
N GLY A 16 -12.16 1.28 8.08
CA GLY A 16 -13.45 1.67 7.50
C GLY A 16 -13.35 2.94 6.64
N SER A 17 -12.52 3.91 7.05
CA SER A 17 -12.29 5.13 6.27
C SER A 17 -11.44 4.88 5.02
N MET A 18 -10.46 3.97 5.08
CA MET A 18 -9.67 3.53 3.93
C MET A 18 -10.57 2.87 2.88
N ALA A 19 -11.43 1.94 3.31
CA ALA A 19 -12.40 1.30 2.43
C ALA A 19 -13.37 2.31 1.80
N GLY A 20 -13.82 3.31 2.58
CA GLY A 20 -14.65 4.41 2.09
C GLY A 20 -13.99 5.21 0.97
N VAL A 21 -12.72 5.58 1.13
CA VAL A 21 -11.94 6.26 0.07
C VAL A 21 -11.83 5.41 -1.19
N CYS A 22 -11.57 4.09 -1.06
CA CYS A 22 -11.54 3.22 -2.22
C CYS A 22 -12.87 3.20 -2.97
N ARG A 23 -14.01 3.20 -2.26
CA ARG A 23 -15.35 3.24 -2.88
C ARG A 23 -15.68 4.58 -3.54
N ILE A 24 -15.12 5.69 -3.05
CA ILE A 24 -15.20 6.99 -3.72
C ILE A 24 -14.47 6.94 -5.07
N VAL A 25 -13.28 6.32 -5.09
CA VAL A 25 -12.52 6.15 -6.34
C VAL A 25 -13.24 5.23 -7.31
N ASP A 26 -13.75 4.10 -6.84
CA ASP A 26 -14.53 3.16 -7.65
C ASP A 26 -15.46 2.30 -6.77
N PRO A 27 -16.78 2.46 -6.89
CA PRO A 27 -17.74 1.72 -6.06
C PRO A 27 -17.77 0.21 -6.36
N SER A 28 -17.24 -0.23 -7.51
CA SER A 28 -17.21 -1.64 -7.93
C SER A 28 -16.06 -2.45 -7.33
N LEU A 29 -15.08 -1.79 -6.69
CA LEU A 29 -13.92 -2.48 -6.11
C LEU A 29 -14.36 -3.48 -5.03
N LYS A 30 -13.78 -4.67 -5.10
CA LYS A 30 -13.93 -5.68 -4.06
C LYS A 30 -12.81 -5.52 -3.05
N ILE A 31 -13.18 -5.19 -1.83
CA ILE A 31 -12.28 -4.88 -0.72
C ILE A 31 -12.31 -6.06 0.25
N PHE A 32 -11.12 -6.53 0.64
CA PHE A 32 -10.91 -7.63 1.56
C PHE A 32 -9.95 -7.21 2.65
N GLU A 33 -10.13 -7.80 3.83
CA GLU A 33 -9.22 -7.62 4.95
C GLU A 33 -8.31 -8.85 5.04
N LEU A 34 -7.00 -8.64 4.96
CA LEU A 34 -6.03 -9.66 5.35
C LEU A 34 -5.97 -9.73 6.88
N THR A 35 -5.61 -8.62 7.53
CA THR A 35 -5.65 -8.49 8.99
C THR A 35 -5.45 -7.04 9.44
N HIS A 36 -6.13 -6.60 10.49
CA HIS A 36 -5.84 -5.33 11.18
C HIS A 36 -5.15 -5.52 12.52
N SER A 37 -4.67 -6.73 12.77
CA SER A 37 -4.11 -7.18 14.03
C SER A 37 -2.61 -7.44 13.92
N VAL A 38 -1.93 -6.83 12.93
CA VAL A 38 -0.47 -6.86 12.92
C VAL A 38 0.02 -6.21 14.22
N PRO A 39 0.99 -6.80 14.93
CA PRO A 39 1.54 -6.16 16.11
C PRO A 39 2.05 -4.76 15.76
N LYS A 40 1.85 -3.81 16.68
CA LYS A 40 2.13 -2.40 16.44
C LYS A 40 3.58 -2.21 15.97
N PHE A 41 3.74 -1.58 14.81
CA PHE A 41 5.01 -1.30 14.14
C PHE A 41 5.84 -2.52 13.72
N ASP A 42 5.26 -3.72 13.73
CA ASP A 42 5.96 -4.95 13.38
C ASP A 42 6.05 -5.14 11.86
N VAL A 43 7.09 -4.53 11.29
CA VAL A 43 7.46 -4.62 9.87
C VAL A 43 7.71 -6.06 9.42
N GLU A 44 8.30 -6.91 10.29
CA GLU A 44 8.62 -8.30 9.95
C GLU A 44 7.34 -9.10 9.71
N THR A 45 6.41 -9.01 10.66
CA THR A 45 5.11 -9.68 10.57
C THR A 45 4.33 -9.18 9.36
N ALA A 46 4.32 -7.86 9.10
CA ALA A 46 3.65 -7.30 7.93
C ALA A 46 4.22 -7.85 6.61
N GLY A 47 5.54 -7.91 6.47
CA GLY A 47 6.20 -8.45 5.28
C GLY A 47 5.93 -9.94 5.07
N LYS A 48 6.04 -10.75 6.13
CA LYS A 48 5.77 -12.21 6.07
C LYS A 48 4.33 -12.52 5.69
N ASN A 49 3.37 -11.78 6.24
CA ASN A 49 1.96 -11.92 5.85
C ASN A 49 1.76 -11.72 4.34
N LEU A 50 2.45 -10.75 3.72
CA LEU A 50 2.37 -10.54 2.27
C LEU A 50 2.96 -11.71 1.49
N VAL A 51 4.15 -12.17 1.89
CA VAL A 51 4.83 -13.32 1.26
C VAL A 51 3.92 -14.54 1.26
N GLU A 52 3.26 -14.82 2.39
CA GLU A 52 2.39 -15.98 2.54
C GLU A 52 1.09 -15.88 1.72
N VAL A 53 0.57 -14.67 1.50
CA VAL A 53 -0.80 -14.49 0.97
C VAL A 53 -0.81 -14.16 -0.51
N ILE A 54 0.11 -13.33 -0.99
CA ILE A 54 0.12 -12.84 -2.39
C ILE A 54 -0.02 -13.98 -3.42
N PRO A 55 0.67 -15.13 -3.31
CA PRO A 55 0.58 -16.21 -4.30
C PRO A 55 -0.82 -16.82 -4.49
N PHE A 56 -1.75 -16.61 -3.55
CA PHE A 56 -3.12 -17.14 -3.62
C PHE A 56 -4.11 -16.18 -4.28
N TRP A 57 -3.68 -14.98 -4.63
CA TRP A 57 -4.52 -13.98 -5.30
C TRP A 57 -4.26 -13.96 -6.81
N PRO A 58 -5.24 -13.53 -7.62
CA PRO A 58 -5.02 -13.33 -9.04
C PRO A 58 -4.12 -12.12 -9.28
N ALA A 59 -3.31 -12.18 -10.35
CA ALA A 59 -2.56 -11.03 -10.85
C ALA A 59 -3.47 -9.81 -11.04
N GLY A 60 -2.92 -8.61 -10.78
CA GLY A 60 -3.65 -7.35 -10.73
C GLY A 60 -4.29 -7.04 -9.37
N THR A 61 -4.24 -7.96 -8.39
CA THR A 61 -4.65 -7.66 -7.02
C THR A 61 -3.71 -6.65 -6.38
N VAL A 62 -4.28 -5.67 -5.68
CA VAL A 62 -3.53 -4.64 -4.95
C VAL A 62 -3.58 -4.91 -3.45
N PHE A 63 -2.41 -5.08 -2.85
CA PHE A 63 -2.23 -5.22 -1.41
C PHE A 63 -1.84 -3.86 -0.85
N VAL A 64 -2.68 -3.31 0.02
CA VAL A 64 -2.37 -2.06 0.73
C VAL A 64 -1.98 -2.44 2.16
N SER A 65 -0.70 -2.28 2.47
CA SER A 65 -0.08 -2.70 3.74
C SER A 65 0.39 -1.46 4.49
N VAL A 66 -0.26 -1.13 5.61
CA VAL A 66 0.05 0.09 6.37
C VAL A 66 0.45 -0.28 7.80
N VAL A 67 1.75 -0.56 7.97
CA VAL A 67 2.41 -0.77 9.27
C VAL A 67 3.62 0.15 9.28
N ASP A 68 3.50 1.26 10.00
CA ASP A 68 4.31 2.44 9.73
C ASP A 68 4.74 3.21 10.99
N PRO A 69 5.86 2.83 11.61
CA PRO A 69 6.46 3.63 12.69
C PRO A 69 7.01 4.98 12.20
N GLY A 70 7.23 5.14 10.89
CA GLY A 70 7.87 6.30 10.27
C GLY A 70 6.88 7.33 9.71
N VAL A 71 5.60 7.28 10.07
CA VAL A 71 4.63 8.26 9.57
C VAL A 71 5.04 9.68 9.94
N GLY A 72 4.92 10.62 9.00
CA GLY A 72 5.37 12.00 9.16
C GLY A 72 6.88 12.23 9.04
N THR A 73 7.66 11.18 8.76
CA THR A 73 9.10 11.29 8.42
C THR A 73 9.30 11.37 6.89
N PRO A 74 10.53 11.66 6.41
CA PRO A 74 10.86 11.67 4.97
C PRO A 74 10.83 10.31 4.26
N ARG A 75 10.35 9.24 4.92
CA ARG A 75 10.27 7.91 4.31
C ARG A 75 9.35 7.96 3.08
N LYS A 76 9.73 7.21 2.03
CA LYS A 76 8.94 7.12 0.80
C LYS A 76 7.63 6.38 1.05
N ALA A 77 6.53 6.93 0.55
CA ALA A 77 5.32 6.15 0.29
C ALA A 77 5.52 5.48 -1.06
N CYS A 78 5.37 4.17 -1.17
CA CYS A 78 5.72 3.46 -2.40
C CYS A 78 4.60 2.55 -2.91
N ALA A 79 4.62 2.35 -4.22
CA ALA A 79 3.86 1.33 -4.93
C ALA A 79 4.86 0.42 -5.66
N ALA A 80 4.81 -0.87 -5.38
CA ALA A 80 5.64 -1.88 -6.04
C ALA A 80 4.78 -2.82 -6.88
N LYS A 81 5.36 -3.33 -7.96
CA LYS A 81 4.78 -4.39 -8.79
C LYS A 81 5.67 -5.63 -8.69
N THR A 82 5.10 -6.79 -8.37
CA THR A 82 5.84 -8.06 -8.38
C THR A 82 5.94 -8.61 -9.80
N LYS A 83 6.92 -9.47 -10.08
CA LYS A 83 7.01 -10.18 -11.38
C LYS A 83 5.80 -11.07 -11.66
N SER A 84 5.10 -11.52 -10.61
CA SER A 84 3.85 -12.26 -10.71
C SER A 84 2.63 -11.38 -11.02
N GLY A 85 2.81 -10.07 -11.17
CA GLY A 85 1.77 -9.13 -11.58
C GLY A 85 0.89 -8.60 -10.45
N HIS A 86 1.32 -8.71 -9.19
CA HIS A 86 0.61 -8.16 -8.03
C HIS A 86 1.14 -6.77 -7.68
N TYR A 87 0.33 -5.95 -7.03
CA TYR A 87 0.75 -4.63 -6.58
C TYR A 87 0.80 -4.57 -5.05
N ILE A 88 1.77 -3.85 -4.51
CA ILE A 88 1.92 -3.63 -3.07
C ILE A 88 2.08 -2.13 -2.84
N VAL A 89 1.18 -1.55 -2.06
CA VAL A 89 1.18 -0.13 -1.70
C VAL A 89 1.45 -0.03 -0.20
N THR A 90 2.61 0.52 0.16
CA THR A 90 3.17 0.39 1.51
C THR A 90 4.15 1.53 1.83
N PRO A 91 4.49 1.76 3.10
CA PRO A 91 5.76 2.39 3.48
C PRO A 91 6.98 1.73 2.81
N ASP A 92 7.97 2.52 2.40
CA ASP A 92 9.33 2.01 2.19
C ASP A 92 10.08 2.00 3.53
N ASN A 93 9.97 0.90 4.27
CA ASN A 93 10.50 0.76 5.63
C ASN A 93 11.02 -0.65 5.94
N GLY A 94 11.33 -1.46 4.91
CA GLY A 94 11.75 -2.86 5.06
C GLY A 94 10.71 -3.89 4.62
N ILE A 95 9.41 -3.54 4.57
CA ILE A 95 8.36 -4.47 4.13
C ILE A 95 8.64 -4.99 2.72
N LEU A 96 9.00 -4.09 1.79
CA LEU A 96 9.25 -4.48 0.40
C LEU A 96 10.52 -5.30 0.23
N ASP A 97 11.56 -5.13 1.06
CA ASP A 97 12.75 -5.98 1.01
C ASP A 97 12.42 -7.43 1.39
N ILE A 98 11.62 -7.63 2.46
CA ILE A 98 11.12 -8.97 2.83
C ILE A 98 10.36 -9.60 1.67
N VAL A 99 9.49 -8.85 1.00
CA VAL A 99 8.72 -9.35 -0.14
C VAL A 99 9.62 -9.64 -1.35
N ASN A 100 10.57 -8.75 -1.65
CA ASN A 100 11.46 -8.87 -2.81
C ASN A 100 12.31 -10.16 -2.76
N ARG A 101 12.74 -10.56 -1.57
CA ARG A 101 13.54 -11.78 -1.36
C ARG A 101 12.80 -13.06 -1.74
N GLU A 102 11.48 -13.07 -1.66
CA GLU A 102 10.66 -14.29 -1.84
C GLU A 102 9.80 -14.25 -3.11
N LEU A 103 9.30 -13.07 -3.50
CA LEU A 103 8.32 -12.91 -4.59
C LEU A 103 8.81 -12.10 -5.79
N GLU A 104 10.04 -11.55 -5.72
CA GLU A 104 10.68 -10.72 -6.74
C GLU A 104 9.87 -9.49 -7.18
N ILE A 105 10.37 -8.30 -6.84
CA ILE A 105 9.81 -7.03 -7.30
C ILE A 105 10.32 -6.72 -8.71
N GLU A 106 9.39 -6.41 -9.62
CA GLU A 106 9.67 -5.96 -10.99
C GLU A 106 10.05 -4.48 -11.01
N SER A 107 9.24 -3.63 -10.38
CA SER A 107 9.47 -2.18 -10.28
C SER A 107 8.91 -1.62 -8.98
N VAL A 108 9.46 -0.47 -8.55
CA VAL A 108 8.99 0.27 -7.39
C VAL A 108 8.97 1.77 -7.69
N HIS A 109 7.89 2.42 -7.29
CA HIS A 109 7.63 3.83 -7.57
C HIS A 109 7.37 4.57 -6.28
N GLU A 110 7.99 5.74 -6.13
CA GLU A 110 7.62 6.67 -5.08
C GLU A 110 6.29 7.32 -5.44
N ILE A 111 5.32 7.28 -4.54
CA ILE A 111 3.98 7.79 -4.79
C ILE A 111 4.04 9.32 -4.86
N ASP A 112 3.70 9.88 -6.02
CA ASP A 112 3.53 11.33 -6.19
C ASP A 112 2.25 11.79 -5.48
N GLN A 113 2.41 12.27 -4.25
CA GLN A 113 1.31 12.74 -3.41
C GLN A 113 0.62 14.00 -3.95
N SER A 114 1.18 14.70 -4.96
CA SER A 114 0.50 15.83 -5.57
C SER A 114 -0.75 15.40 -6.35
N VAL A 115 -0.74 14.18 -6.90
CA VAL A 115 -1.83 13.59 -7.70
C VAL A 115 -2.43 12.31 -7.10
N ASN A 116 -1.72 11.68 -6.16
CA ASN A 116 -2.10 10.43 -5.50
C ASN A 116 -2.35 10.60 -3.99
N ARG A 117 -2.81 11.79 -3.58
CA ARG A 117 -3.36 12.05 -2.24
C ARG A 117 -4.84 12.47 -2.32
N PHE A 118 -5.69 11.83 -1.52
CA PHE A 118 -7.09 12.20 -1.40
C PHE A 118 -7.23 13.56 -0.71
N LYS A 119 -7.99 14.49 -1.32
CA LYS A 119 -8.25 15.85 -0.82
C LYS A 119 -9.75 16.15 -0.89
N GLY A 120 -10.54 15.35 -0.18
CA GLY A 120 -12.00 15.39 -0.29
C GLY A 120 -12.71 16.19 0.80
N ASN A 121 -12.01 16.54 1.88
CA ASN A 121 -12.55 17.34 3.00
C ASN A 121 -11.43 17.87 3.92
N HIS A 122 -11.80 18.73 4.87
CA HIS A 122 -10.90 19.31 5.87
C HIS A 122 -10.11 18.25 6.67
N TRP A 123 -10.69 17.09 6.99
CA TRP A 123 -9.96 16.01 7.67
C TRP A 123 -8.85 15.38 6.84
N SER A 124 -8.91 15.46 5.50
CA SER A 124 -7.84 15.00 4.60
C SER A 124 -6.84 16.10 4.25
N GLU A 125 -7.30 17.34 4.18
CA GLU A 125 -6.47 18.50 3.81
C GLU A 125 -5.60 18.98 4.98
N GLU A 126 -6.06 18.81 6.22
CA GLU A 126 -5.35 19.26 7.42
C GLU A 126 -4.59 18.12 8.13
N SER A 127 -4.82 16.86 7.74
CA SER A 127 -4.18 15.69 8.37
C SER A 127 -2.93 15.25 7.61
N GLU A 128 -1.76 15.64 8.12
CA GLU A 128 -0.45 15.15 7.64
C GLU A 128 -0.08 13.76 8.20
N ILE A 129 -0.95 13.13 8.99
CA ILE A 129 -0.60 11.95 9.78
C ILE A 129 -1.32 10.66 9.36
N PHE A 130 -2.42 10.73 8.59
CA PHE A 130 -3.14 9.51 8.21
C PHE A 130 -2.92 9.09 6.75
N HIS A 131 -1.66 8.82 6.41
CA HIS A 131 -1.26 8.34 5.08
C HIS A 131 -1.96 7.03 4.67
N GLY A 132 -2.37 6.19 5.63
CA GLY A 132 -3.17 4.99 5.39
C GLY A 132 -4.40 5.26 4.52
N ARG A 133 -5.19 6.28 4.90
CA ARG A 133 -6.40 6.70 4.17
C ARG A 133 -6.04 7.52 2.95
N ASP A 134 -5.25 8.58 3.13
CA ASP A 134 -5.16 9.64 2.13
C ASP A 134 -4.18 9.33 1.01
N VAL A 135 -3.15 8.51 1.26
CA VAL A 135 -2.12 8.18 0.27
C VAL A 135 -2.26 6.71 -0.15
N PHE A 136 -2.14 5.78 0.80
CA PHE A 136 -2.04 4.36 0.49
C PHE A 136 -3.34 3.76 -0.05
N ALA A 137 -4.46 3.94 0.65
CA ALA A 137 -5.75 3.43 0.19
C ALA A 137 -6.23 4.10 -1.10
N TYR A 138 -6.00 5.42 -1.24
CA TYR A 138 -6.36 6.17 -2.44
C TYR A 138 -5.57 5.71 -3.67
N THR A 139 -4.24 5.62 -3.55
CA THR A 139 -3.36 5.12 -4.62
C THR A 139 -3.70 3.67 -4.97
N GLY A 140 -3.85 2.81 -3.97
CA GLY A 140 -4.23 1.42 -4.17
C GLY A 140 -5.56 1.26 -4.90
N ALA A 141 -6.53 2.14 -4.64
CA ALA A 141 -7.80 2.15 -5.37
C ALA A 141 -7.68 2.59 -6.82
N LYS A 142 -6.85 3.59 -7.12
CA LYS A 142 -6.61 4.00 -8.50
C LYS A 142 -5.94 2.88 -9.30
N LEU A 143 -4.95 2.20 -8.71
CA LEU A 143 -4.30 1.01 -9.31
C LEU A 143 -5.31 -0.12 -9.53
N ALA A 144 -6.04 -0.53 -8.49
CA ALA A 144 -6.97 -1.65 -8.58
C ALA A 144 -8.11 -1.40 -9.57
N SER A 145 -8.54 -0.14 -9.72
CA SER A 145 -9.59 0.23 -10.67
C SER A 145 -9.06 0.41 -12.11
N GLY A 146 -7.75 0.34 -12.33
CA GLY A 146 -7.13 0.59 -13.63
C GLY A 146 -7.21 2.05 -14.09
N LYS A 147 -7.48 2.98 -13.17
CA LYS A 147 -7.44 4.43 -13.47
C LYS A 147 -6.02 4.94 -13.65
N ILE A 148 -5.06 4.26 -13.05
CA ILE A 148 -3.63 4.41 -13.27
C ILE A 148 -3.01 3.02 -13.38
N ASP A 149 -1.91 2.93 -14.11
CA ASP A 149 -0.95 1.83 -14.01
C ASP A 149 0.13 2.17 -12.97
N ILE A 150 1.19 1.35 -12.92
CA ILE A 150 2.27 1.54 -11.94
C ILE A 150 3.04 2.84 -12.18
N ASP A 151 3.24 3.25 -13.44
CA ASP A 151 3.90 4.50 -13.80
C ASP A 151 3.10 5.72 -13.33
N GLY A 152 1.77 5.62 -13.35
CA GLY A 152 0.87 6.64 -12.82
C GLY A 152 0.89 6.78 -11.28
N ALA A 153 1.57 5.88 -10.55
CA ALA A 153 1.78 6.04 -9.12
C ALA A 153 2.80 7.16 -8.81
N GLY A 154 3.82 7.31 -9.65
CA GLY A 154 4.86 8.32 -9.52
C GLY A 154 6.20 7.82 -10.08
N PRO A 155 7.32 8.55 -9.84
CA PRO A 155 8.62 8.20 -10.42
C PRO A 155 9.14 6.85 -9.90
N GLU A 156 9.65 6.05 -10.83
CA GLU A 156 10.34 4.80 -10.50
C GLU A 156 11.68 5.09 -9.80
N TYR A 157 12.06 4.23 -8.85
CA TYR A 157 13.40 4.18 -8.30
C TYR A 157 13.93 2.74 -8.28
N PRO A 158 15.26 2.52 -8.26
CA PRO A 158 15.81 1.18 -8.32
C PRO A 158 15.33 0.31 -7.15
N VAL A 159 14.95 -0.95 -7.44
CA VAL A 159 14.61 -1.95 -6.40
C VAL A 159 15.75 -2.14 -5.39
N THR A 160 16.99 -1.93 -5.81
CA THR A 160 18.19 -1.97 -4.95
C THR A 160 18.28 -0.82 -3.93
N GLU A 161 17.44 0.21 -4.07
CA GLU A 161 17.36 1.35 -3.15
C GLU A 161 16.18 1.27 -2.18
N ILE A 162 15.39 0.20 -2.23
CA ILE A 162 14.38 -0.10 -1.20
C ILE A 162 15.09 -0.26 0.15
N VAL A 163 14.43 0.21 1.23
CA VAL A 163 14.98 0.09 2.59
C VAL A 163 15.15 -1.40 2.94
N SER A 164 16.40 -1.79 3.24
CA SER A 164 16.70 -3.14 3.73
C SER A 164 16.09 -3.41 5.09
N TYR A 165 15.50 -4.58 5.26
CA TYR A 165 15.10 -5.10 6.56
C TYR A 165 16.26 -5.89 7.18
N GLU A 166 16.81 -5.35 8.27
CA GLU A 166 17.81 -5.99 9.13
C GLU A 166 17.16 -6.42 10.45
N LYS A 167 17.48 -7.63 10.91
CA LYS A 167 16.95 -8.20 12.16
C LYS A 167 17.68 -7.69 13.39
#